data_AF-A0A7C1JRD5-F1
#
_entry.id   AF-A0A7C1JRD5-F1
#
_cell.length_a   1.000
_cell.length_b   1.000
_cell.length_c   1.000
_cell.angle_alpha   90.00
_cell.angle_beta   90.00
_cell.angle_gamma   90.00
#
_symmetry.space_group_name_H-M   'P 1'
#
loop_
_entity.id
_entity.type
_entity.pdbx_description
1 polymer ?
#
loop_
_entity_poly.entity_id
_entity_poly.type
_entity_poly.pdbx_seq_one_letter_code
_entity_poly.pdbx_strand_id
1 'polypeptide(L)' 'MSLDIWFRDDIKHILMAAERASSLSLAQAEESAADPRLLQAYRRGYRAALYAVAVACGLTPQEGEEETGPLLRGGRQ' A
#
# COMPACT_ATOMS: atom_id res chain seq x y z
N MET A 1 -16.94 5.38 -19.64
CA MET A 1 -16.30 5.70 -18.34
C MET A 1 -16.52 4.56 -17.33
N SER A 2 -16.27 3.28 -17.69
CA SER A 2 -16.46 2.13 -16.78
C SER A 2 -15.22 1.25 -16.63
N LEU A 3 -14.14 1.53 -17.36
CA LEU A 3 -12.90 0.74 -17.30
C LEU A 3 -11.99 1.17 -16.16
N ASP A 4 -11.98 2.47 -15.82
CA ASP A 4 -11.03 3.04 -14.85
C ASP A 4 -11.31 2.61 -13.40
N ILE A 5 -12.58 2.40 -13.04
CA ILE A 5 -12.98 1.97 -11.70
C ILE A 5 -12.65 0.49 -11.49
N TRP A 6 -12.90 -0.36 -12.49
CA TRP A 6 -12.61 -1.79 -12.43
C TRP A 6 -11.10 -2.07 -12.36
N PHE A 7 -10.30 -1.35 -13.14
CA PHE A 7 -8.84 -1.47 -13.13
C PHE A 7 -8.20 -1.12 -11.78
N ARG A 8 -8.70 -0.09 -11.08
CA ARG A 8 -8.07 0.39 -9.85
C ARG A 8 -8.18 -0.62 -8.71
N ASP A 9 -9.35 -1.23 -8.54
CA ASP A 9 -9.58 -2.23 -7.50
C ASP A 9 -8.88 -3.55 -7.82
N ASP A 10 -8.81 -3.95 -9.09
CA ASP A 10 -8.03 -5.12 -9.51
C ASP A 10 -6.53 -4.95 -9.19
N ILE A 11 -5.95 -3.77 -9.45
CA ILE A 11 -4.55 -3.50 -9.10
C ILE A 11 -4.35 -3.59 -7.58
N LYS A 12 -5.27 -3.06 -6.76
CA LYS A 12 -5.19 -3.23 -5.30
C LYS A 12 -5.21 -4.69 -4.90
N HIS A 13 -6.13 -5.49 -5.45
CA HIS A 13 -6.23 -6.91 -5.16
C HIS A 13 -4.96 -7.66 -5.56
N ILE A 14 -4.38 -7.34 -6.72
CA ILE A 14 -3.11 -7.91 -7.19
C ILE A 14 -1.97 -7.57 -6.21
N LEU A 15 -1.83 -6.31 -5.79
CA LEU A 15 -0.80 -5.89 -4.85
C LEU A 15 -0.96 -6.56 -3.48
N MET A 16 -2.19 -6.70 -2.99
CA MET A 16 -2.49 -7.43 -1.74
C MET A 16 -2.16 -8.92 -1.87
N ALA A 17 -2.49 -9.55 -3.00
CA ALA A 17 -2.17 -10.95 -3.26
C ALA A 17 -0.65 -11.16 -3.32
N ALA A 18 0.08 -10.26 -3.97
CA ALA A 18 1.53 -10.28 -4.06
C ALA A 18 2.19 -10.15 -2.68
N GLU A 19 1.73 -9.21 -1.83
CA GLU A 19 2.22 -9.08 -0.46
C GLU A 19 1.99 -10.36 0.37
N ARG A 20 0.81 -10.96 0.26
CA ARG A 20 0.49 -12.23 0.94
C ARG A 20 1.37 -13.37 0.47
N ALA A 21 1.54 -13.53 -0.85
CA ALA A 21 2.41 -14.55 -1.43
C ALA A 21 3.85 -14.39 -0.94
N SER A 22 4.38 -13.16 -0.96
CA SER A 22 5.73 -12.90 -0.45
C SER A 22 5.87 -13.15 1.05
N SER A 23 4.81 -12.91 1.84
CA SER A 23 4.82 -13.19 3.28
C SER A 23 4.88 -14.69 3.56
N LEU A 24 4.18 -15.51 2.77
CA LEU A 24 4.27 -16.97 2.84
C LEU A 24 5.67 -17.47 2.46
N SER A 25 6.26 -16.93 1.38
CA SER A 25 7.64 -17.28 1.00
C SER A 25 8.66 -16.91 2.07
N LEU A 26 8.48 -15.78 2.75
CA LEU A 26 9.32 -15.38 3.87
C LEU A 26 9.19 -16.35 5.06
N ALA A 27 7.97 -16.77 5.41
CA ALA A 27 7.75 -17.74 6.48
C ALA A 27 8.46 -19.08 6.19
N GLN A 28 8.38 -19.57 4.95
CA GLN A 28 9.10 -20.79 4.53
C GLN A 28 10.62 -20.61 4.59
N ALA A 29 11.13 -19.42 4.24
CA ALA A 29 12.56 -19.12 4.32
C ALA A 29 13.04 -18.98 5.78
N GLU A 30 12.21 -18.43 6.67
CA GLU A 30 12.45 -18.37 8.12
C GLU A 30 12.56 -19.79 8.72
N GLU A 31 11.69 -20.72 8.31
CA GLU A 31 11.76 -22.14 8.70
C GLU A 31 13.04 -22.84 8.21
N SER A 32 13.57 -22.41 7.06
CA SER A 32 14.79 -22.96 6.45
C SER A 32 16.10 -22.39 7.04
N ALA A 33 16.03 -21.72 8.20
CA ALA A 33 17.16 -21.09 8.89
C ALA A 33 17.91 -20.04 8.04
N ALA A 34 17.21 -19.31 7.17
CA ALA A 34 17.80 -18.20 6.43
C ALA A 34 18.28 -17.07 7.36
N ASP A 35 19.33 -16.34 6.94
CA ASP A 35 19.86 -15.20 7.69
C ASP A 35 18.77 -14.13 7.93
N PRO A 36 18.45 -13.80 9.20
CA PRO A 36 17.47 -12.77 9.54
C PRO A 36 17.72 -11.41 8.88
N ARG A 37 18.98 -11.04 8.62
CA ARG A 37 19.33 -9.79 7.95
C ARG A 37 18.92 -9.81 6.49
N LEU A 38 19.11 -10.94 5.80
CA LEU A 38 18.68 -11.12 4.42
C LEU A 38 17.15 -11.09 4.32
N LEU A 39 16.45 -11.76 5.25
CA LEU A 39 14.99 -11.75 5.31
C LEU A 39 14.44 -10.34 5.54
N GLN A 40 15.06 -9.56 6.43
CA GLN A 40 14.67 -8.18 6.67
C GLN A 40 14.94 -7.29 5.44
N ALA A 41 16.09 -7.45 4.78
CA ALA A 41 16.41 -6.71 3.56
C ALA A 41 15.43 -7.04 2.43
N TYR A 42 15.11 -8.32 2.24
CA TYR A 42 14.10 -8.77 1.28
C TYR A 42 12.73 -8.16 1.58
N ARG A 43 12.26 -8.22 2.84
CA ARG A 43 10.96 -7.64 3.25
C ARG A 43 10.89 -6.15 2.94
N ARG A 44 11.96 -5.40 3.21
CA ARG A 44 12.03 -3.95 2.90
C ARG A 44 12.02 -3.69 1.39
N GLY A 45 12.85 -4.41 0.64
CA GLY A 45 12.94 -4.26 -0.82
C GLY A 45 11.62 -4.60 -1.52
N TYR A 46 10.97 -5.70 -1.11
CA TYR A 46 9.70 -6.12 -1.69
C TYR A 46 8.60 -5.08 -1.45
N ARG A 47 8.50 -4.53 -0.22
CA ARG A 47 7.56 -3.44 0.09
C ARG A 47 7.83 -2.18 -0.73
N ALA A 48 9.10 -1.80 -0.89
CA ALA A 48 9.46 -0.66 -1.72
C ALA A 48 9.06 -0.88 -3.19
N ALA A 49 9.22 -2.10 -3.71
CA ALA A 49 8.78 -2.45 -5.05
C ALA A 49 7.25 -2.37 -5.21
N LEU A 50 6.48 -2.94 -4.28
CA LEU A 50 5.01 -2.83 -4.31
C LEU A 50 4.54 -1.37 -4.23
N TYR A 51 5.19 -0.55 -3.40
CA TYR A 51 4.89 0.87 -3.31
C TYR A 51 5.18 1.60 -4.63
N ALA A 52 6.33 1.33 -5.26
CA ALA A 52 6.66 1.93 -6.56
C ALA A 52 5.63 1.57 -7.64
N VAL A 53 5.18 0.30 -7.66
CA VAL A 53 4.11 -0.14 -8.58
C VAL A 53 2.79 0.55 -8.27
N ALA A 54 2.41 0.64 -6.99
CA ALA A 54 1.19 1.35 -6.58
C ALA A 54 1.20 2.81 -7.05
N VAL A 55 2.31 3.52 -6.85
CA VAL A 55 2.49 4.91 -7.32
C VAL A 55 2.41 5.00 -8.84
N ALA A 56 3.09 4.11 -9.57
CA ALA A 56 3.03 4.06 -11.04
C ALA A 56 1.60 3.82 -11.56
N CYS A 57 0.77 3.11 -10.80
CA CYS A 57 -0.63 2.86 -11.08
C CYS A 57 -1.58 3.96 -10.58
N GLY A 58 -1.08 5.07 -10.02
CA GLY A 58 -1.91 6.15 -9.48
C GLY A 58 -2.66 5.76 -8.18
N LEU A 59 -2.21 4.72 -7.49
CA LEU A 59 -2.68 4.30 -6.17
C LEU A 59 -1.90 5.04 -5.08
N THR A 60 -1.93 6.38 -5.07
CA THR A 60 -1.47 7.14 -3.91
C THR A 60 -2.56 7.17 -2.86
N PRO A 61 -2.22 7.09 -1.54
CA PRO A 61 -3.15 7.53 -0.52
C PRO A 61 -3.52 8.97 -0.88
N GLN A 62 -4.81 9.25 -1.06
CA GLN A 62 -5.22 10.64 -1.21
C GLN A 62 -4.90 11.34 0.12
N GLU A 63 -3.86 12.16 0.14
CA GLU A 63 -3.78 13.23 1.12
C GLU A 63 -4.99 14.16 0.85
N GLY A 64 -5.87 14.32 1.84
CA GLY A 64 -6.91 15.35 1.81
C GLY A 64 -8.35 14.87 1.72
N GLU A 65 -8.81 14.07 2.70
CA GLU A 65 -10.06 14.44 3.37
C GLU A 65 -9.70 15.46 4.47
N GLU A 66 -9.24 16.65 4.06
CA GLU A 66 -9.56 17.84 4.85
C GLU A 66 -11.05 18.05 4.67
N GLU A 67 -11.80 17.45 5.58
CA GLU A 67 -13.15 17.85 5.89
C GLU A 67 -13.08 19.34 6.26
N THR A 68 -13.26 20.22 5.28
CA THR A 68 -13.66 21.60 5.49
C THR A 68 -15.06 21.58 6.11
N GLY A 69 -15.11 21.24 7.39
CA GLY A 69 -16.20 21.57 8.29
C GLY A 69 -16.23 23.09 8.50
N PRO A 70 -17.42 23.69 8.57
CA PRO A 70 -17.62 25.10 8.22
C PRO A 70 -16.86 26.06 9.15
N LEU A 71 -16.28 27.09 8.54
CA LEU A 71 -15.87 28.34 9.18
C LEU A 71 -17.02 28.85 10.07
N LEU A 72 -16.92 28.66 11.38
CA LEU A 72 -17.68 29.41 12.37
C LEU A 72 -17.20 30.87 12.32
N ARG A 73 -17.85 31.64 11.45
CA ARG A 73 -17.66 33.08 11.29
C ARG A 73 -18.63 33.82 12.23
N GLY A 74 -18.07 34.43 13.27
CA GLY A 74 -18.68 35.54 14.03
C GLY A 74 -19.70 35.12 15.10
N GLY A 75 -19.75 35.75 16.27
CA GLY A 75 -19.07 36.95 16.73
C GLY A 75 -19.33 37.15 18.23
N ARG A 76 -18.48 37.97 18.83
CA ARG A 76 -18.64 38.51 20.19
C ARG A 76 -20.02 39.15 20.32
N GLN A 77 -20.70 38.90 21.44
CA GLN A 77 -21.19 39.91 22.37
C GLN A 77 -21.20 39.32 23.78
#